data_AF-A0A7K2Q4X7-F1
#
_entry.id   AF-A0A7K2Q4X7-F1
#
_cell.length_a   1.000
_cell.length_b   1.000
_cell.length_c   1.000
_cell.angle_alpha   90.00
_cell.angle_beta   90.00
_cell.angle_gamma   90.00
#
_symmetry.space_group_name_H-M   'P 1'
#
loop_
_entity.id
_entity.type
_entity.pdbx_description
1 polymer ?
#
loop_
_entity_poly.entity_id
_entity_poly.type
_entity_poly.pdbx_seq_one_letter_code
_entity_poly.pdbx_strand_id
1 'polypeptide(L)'
;AALRTAAAVLAARGNPEPAGARRRPRIRSAWEVLPEIAPELAEWSALFASGADRRARAEAGIADAATVRDADDLVRAVAMFLRLVERMLALRPVAPTLPQPRPEHPDAG
;
A
#
# COMPACT_ATOMS: atom_id res chain seq x y z
N ALA A 1 -4.75 -7.47 5.52
CA ALA A 1 -5.67 -6.65 4.71
C ALA A 1 -5.05 -5.28 4.40
N ALA A 2 -4.81 -4.43 5.40
CA ALA A 2 -4.28 -3.06 5.20
C ALA A 2 -2.99 -2.96 4.35
N LEU A 3 -2.00 -3.85 4.57
CA LEU A 3 -0.77 -3.84 3.76
C LEU A 3 -1.05 -4.09 2.27
N ARG A 4 -1.96 -5.01 1.96
CA ARG A 4 -2.35 -5.29 0.57
C ARG A 4 -3.05 -4.09 -0.05
N THR A 5 -3.87 -3.39 0.73
CA THR A 5 -4.52 -2.14 0.28
C THR A 5 -3.51 -1.02 0.04
N ALA A 6 -2.53 -0.84 0.94
CA ALA A 6 -1.44 0.12 0.72
C ALA A 6 -0.65 -0.22 -0.55
N ALA A 7 -0.33 -1.50 -0.77
CA ALA A 7 0.31 -1.96 -2.01
C ALA A 7 -0.56 -1.70 -3.25
N ALA A 8 -1.88 -1.87 -3.17
CA ALA A 8 -2.79 -1.55 -4.26
C ALA A 8 -2.83 -0.05 -4.56
N VAL A 9 -2.80 0.83 -3.55
CA VAL A 9 -2.70 2.29 -3.74
C VAL A 9 -1.39 2.65 -4.44
N LEU A 10 -0.27 2.06 -4.02
CA LEU A 10 1.03 2.27 -4.65
C LEU A 10 1.02 1.82 -6.12
N ALA A 11 0.49 0.63 -6.40
CA ALA A 11 0.38 0.11 -7.77
C ALA A 11 -0.53 0.97 -8.66
N ALA A 12 -1.66 1.45 -8.13
CA ALA A 12 -2.64 2.24 -8.88
C ALA A 12 -2.15 3.65 -9.25
N ARG A 13 -1.18 4.20 -8.52
CA ARG A 13 -0.70 5.58 -8.73
C ARG A 13 0.59 5.68 -9.54
N GLY A 14 1.20 4.56 -9.91
CA GLY A 14 2.47 4.53 -10.63
C GLY A 14 3.69 4.74 -9.71
N ASN A 15 4.87 4.38 -10.22
CA ASN A 15 6.11 4.24 -9.46
C ASN A 15 6.65 5.60 -8.95
N PRO A 16 7.11 5.72 -7.68
CA PRO A 16 8.19 6.62 -7.37
C PRO A 16 9.44 6.09 -8.09
N GLU A 17 9.77 6.61 -9.26
CA GLU A 17 11.14 6.50 -9.75
C GLU A 17 12.05 7.04 -8.63
N PRO A 18 12.92 6.22 -8.02
CA PRO A 18 13.83 6.74 -7.03
C PRO A 18 14.78 7.65 -7.78
N ALA A 19 14.60 8.96 -7.63
CA ALA A 19 15.49 9.97 -8.17
C ALA A 19 16.95 9.62 -7.76
N GLY A 20 17.70 8.96 -8.67
CA GLY A 20 19.14 8.79 -8.58
C GLY A 20 19.74 7.51 -7.97
N ALA A 21 19.07 6.35 -7.89
CA ALA A 21 19.66 5.19 -7.18
C ALA A 21 20.49 4.22 -8.06
N ARG A 22 21.76 4.56 -8.34
CA ARG A 22 22.81 3.63 -8.83
C ARG A 22 23.37 2.72 -7.71
N ARG A 23 22.59 2.47 -6.65
CA ARG A 23 22.98 1.67 -5.48
C ARG A 23 21.80 0.80 -5.06
N ARG A 24 22.06 -0.47 -4.70
CA ARG A 24 21.05 -1.45 -4.27
C ARG A 24 20.02 -0.80 -3.34
N PRO A 25 18.72 -0.76 -3.68
CA PRO A 25 17.72 -0.09 -2.87
C PRO A 25 17.62 -0.83 -1.53
N ARG A 26 17.68 -0.08 -0.41
CA ARG A 26 17.21 -0.59 0.89
C ARG A 26 15.75 -1.01 0.69
N ILE A 27 15.38 -2.19 1.21
CA ILE A 27 13.98 -2.63 1.21
C ILE A 27 13.23 -1.67 2.14
N ARG A 28 12.54 -0.69 1.56
CA ARG A 28 11.67 0.22 2.30
C ARG A 28 10.32 -0.45 2.51
N SER A 29 9.79 -0.33 3.72
CA SER A 29 8.45 -0.80 4.05
C SER A 29 7.41 -0.04 3.20
N ALA A 30 6.30 -0.69 2.84
CA ALA A 30 5.21 -0.02 2.15
C ALA A 30 4.69 1.21 2.93
N TRP A 31 4.79 1.19 4.27
CA TRP A 31 4.42 2.33 5.13
C TRP A 31 5.43 3.49 5.07
N GLU A 32 6.65 3.26 4.63
CA GLU A 32 7.63 4.34 4.41
C GLU A 32 7.42 5.00 3.04
N VAL A 33 6.94 4.24 2.05
CA VAL A 33 6.74 4.72 0.68
C VAL A 33 5.37 5.37 0.49
N LEU A 34 4.34 4.92 1.21
CA LEU A 34 2.97 5.39 1.04
C LEU A 34 2.82 6.93 1.14
N PRO A 35 3.45 7.64 2.11
CA PRO A 35 3.33 9.09 2.21
C PRO A 35 3.92 9.85 1.02
N GLU A 36 4.90 9.28 0.30
CA GLU A 36 5.50 9.90 -0.90
C GLU A 36 4.51 9.93 -2.07
N ILE A 37 3.61 8.95 -2.15
CA ILE A 37 2.69 8.73 -3.29
C ILE A 37 1.24 9.10 -2.97
N ALA A 38 0.87 9.02 -1.69
CA ALA A 38 -0.43 9.35 -1.16
C ALA A 38 -0.25 10.09 0.18
N PRO A 39 0.14 11.38 0.14
CA PRO A 39 0.36 12.17 1.35
C PRO A 39 -0.89 12.27 2.23
N GLU A 40 -2.09 12.17 1.65
CA GLU A 40 -3.35 12.07 2.39
C GLU A 40 -3.50 10.80 3.25
N LEU A 41 -2.65 9.80 3.02
CA LEU A 41 -2.57 8.57 3.81
C LEU A 41 -1.38 8.57 4.78
N ALA A 42 -0.65 9.69 4.92
CA ALA A 42 0.55 9.76 5.77
C ALA A 42 0.27 9.43 7.24
N GLU A 43 -0.82 9.95 7.80
CA GLU A 43 -1.24 9.68 9.18
C GLU A 43 -1.54 8.21 9.42
N TRP A 44 -2.25 7.58 8.47
CA TRP A 44 -2.53 6.16 8.48
C TRP A 44 -1.23 5.34 8.39
N SER A 45 -0.29 5.78 7.56
CA SER A 45 1.01 5.15 7.42
C SER A 45 1.80 5.15 8.72
N ALA A 46 1.86 6.30 9.40
CA ALA A 46 2.52 6.44 10.70
C ALA A 46 1.85 5.56 11.76
N LEU A 47 0.51 5.53 11.81
CA LEU A 47 -0.26 4.68 12.72
C LEU A 47 0.10 3.20 12.54
N PHE A 48 0.06 2.68 11.31
CA PHE A 48 0.35 1.26 11.05
C PHE A 48 1.82 0.88 11.22
N ALA A 49 2.74 1.81 10.96
CA ALA A 49 4.17 1.65 11.22
C ALA A 49 4.45 1.54 12.72
N SER A 50 3.85 2.41 13.53
CA SER A 50 4.03 2.41 15.00
C SER A 50 3.60 1.09 15.67
N GLY A 51 2.60 0.40 15.09
CA GLY A 51 2.13 -0.90 15.55
C GLY A 51 2.84 -2.12 14.94
N ALA A 52 3.85 -1.93 14.07
CA ALA A 52 4.46 -3.02 13.32
C ALA A 52 5.23 -4.00 14.22
N ASP A 53 6.07 -3.50 15.13
CA ASP A 53 6.85 -4.34 16.03
C ASP A 53 5.96 -5.15 16.97
N ARG A 54 4.85 -4.55 17.42
CA ARG A 54 3.83 -5.23 18.23
C ARG A 54 3.23 -6.41 17.47
N ARG A 55 2.84 -6.21 16.21
CA ARG A 55 2.28 -7.26 15.36
C ARG A 55 3.31 -8.35 15.06
N ALA A 56 4.56 -7.98 14.77
CA ALA A 56 5.63 -8.94 14.52
C ALA A 56 5.87 -9.88 15.72
N ARG A 57 5.86 -9.33 16.95
CA ARG A 57 5.95 -10.13 18.18
C ARG A 57 4.75 -11.05 18.36
N ALA A 58 3.54 -10.55 18.10
CA ALA A 58 2.32 -11.36 18.18
C ALA A 58 2.32 -12.50 17.13
N GLU A 59 2.74 -12.23 15.89
CA GLU A 59 2.87 -13.22 14.81
C GLU A 59 3.95 -14.27 15.11
N ALA A 60 4.99 -13.90 15.87
CA ALA A 60 6.00 -14.82 16.38
C ALA A 60 5.51 -15.68 17.58
N GLY A 61 4.25 -15.53 18.00
CA GLY A 61 3.67 -16.30 19.11
C GLY A 61 4.11 -15.85 20.50
N ILE A 62 4.66 -14.64 20.63
CA ILE A 62 5.07 -14.09 21.93
C ILE A 62 3.81 -13.75 22.73
N ALA A 63 3.69 -14.35 23.93
CA ALA A 63 2.61 -14.05 24.86
C ALA A 63 2.60 -12.57 25.26
N ASP A 64 1.40 -12.02 25.53
CA ASP A 64 1.18 -10.63 25.92
C ASP A 64 1.72 -9.58 24.94
N ALA A 65 1.99 -9.97 23.69
CA ALA A 65 2.49 -9.05 22.70
C ALA A 65 1.51 -7.93 22.33
N ALA A 66 0.21 -8.22 22.41
CA ALA A 66 -0.89 -7.28 22.21
C ALA A 66 -2.06 -7.64 23.13
N THR A 67 -2.77 -6.63 23.61
CA THR A 67 -4.03 -6.83 24.35
C THR A 67 -5.21 -7.01 23.38
N VAL A 68 -6.34 -7.52 23.89
CA VAL A 68 -7.61 -7.55 23.13
C VAL A 68 -8.00 -6.15 22.65
N ARG A 69 -7.78 -5.13 23.49
CA ARG A 69 -8.05 -3.75 23.14
C ARG A 69 -7.20 -3.25 21.97
N ASP A 70 -5.91 -3.58 21.98
CA ASP A 70 -4.99 -3.25 20.88
C ASP A 70 -5.44 -3.89 19.57
N ALA A 71 -5.89 -5.15 19.62
CA ALA A 71 -6.41 -5.86 18.45
C ALA A 71 -7.68 -5.21 17.92
N ASP A 72 -8.62 -4.86 18.80
CA ASP A 72 -9.87 -4.20 18.40
C ASP A 72 -9.63 -2.80 17.81
N ASP A 73 -8.71 -2.03 18.39
CA ASP A 73 -8.31 -0.73 17.86
C ASP A 73 -7.64 -0.85 16.50
N LEU A 74 -6.81 -1.88 16.31
CA LEU A 74 -6.23 -2.19 15.00
C LEU A 74 -7.31 -2.57 13.98
N VAL A 75 -8.27 -3.42 14.34
CA VAL A 75 -9.37 -3.81 13.42
C VAL A 75 -10.20 -2.59 13.02
N ARG A 76 -10.54 -1.72 13.99
CA ARG A 76 -11.23 -0.45 13.70
C ARG A 76 -10.43 0.45 12.76
N ALA A 77 -9.13 0.61 13.03
CA ALA A 77 -8.23 1.39 12.19
C ALA A 77 -8.15 0.83 10.76
N VAL A 78 -7.99 -0.48 10.60
CA VAL A 78 -7.97 -1.14 9.28
C VAL A 78 -9.28 -0.91 8.53
N ALA A 79 -10.43 -1.07 9.19
CA ALA A 79 -11.73 -0.86 8.56
C ALA A 79 -11.93 0.59 8.09
N MET A 80 -11.48 1.57 8.88
CA MET A 80 -11.53 2.98 8.48
C MET A 80 -10.60 3.28 7.30
N PHE A 81 -9.38 2.77 7.34
CA PHE A 81 -8.40 2.91 6.26
C PHE A 81 -8.93 2.35 4.93
N LEU A 82 -9.53 1.15 4.95
CA LEU A 82 -10.14 0.54 3.76
C LEU A 82 -11.21 1.44 3.15
N ARG A 83 -12.15 1.93 3.97
CA ARG A 83 -13.21 2.85 3.49
C ARG A 83 -12.66 4.14 2.90
N LEU A 84 -11.60 4.69 3.50
CA LEU A 84 -10.95 5.91 2.98
C LEU A 84 -10.33 5.65 1.61
N VAL A 85 -9.58 4.55 1.47
CA VAL A 85 -8.95 4.17 0.20
C VAL A 85 -9.99 3.86 -0.86
N GLU A 86 -11.03 3.10 -0.54
CA GLU A 86 -12.13 2.78 -1.46
C GLU A 86 -12.80 4.05 -2.00
N ARG A 87 -13.12 5.00 -1.10
CA ARG A 87 -13.69 6.30 -1.50
C ARG A 87 -12.74 7.08 -2.40
N MET A 88 -11.45 7.10 -2.06
CA MET A 88 -10.42 7.81 -2.83
C MET A 88 -10.25 7.22 -4.24
N LEU A 89 -10.27 5.89 -4.38
CA LEU A 89 -10.17 5.20 -5.66
C LEU A 89 -11.46 5.33 -6.48
N ALA A 90 -12.64 5.35 -5.85
CA ALA A 90 -13.90 5.58 -6.55
C ALA A 90 -13.96 6.98 -7.20
N LEU A 91 -13.29 7.97 -6.61
CA LEU A 91 -13.23 9.34 -7.12
C LEU A 91 -12.14 9.54 -8.19
N ARG A 92 -11.21 8.60 -8.36
CA ARG A 92 -10.14 8.68 -9.35
C ARG A 92 -10.22 7.45 -10.27
N PRO A 93 -10.79 7.56 -11.48
CA PRO A 93 -10.90 6.40 -12.36
C PRO A 93 -9.49 5.85 -12.62
N VAL A 94 -9.22 4.66 -12.09
CA VAL A 94 -8.05 3.86 -12.47
C VAL A 94 -8.22 3.60 -13.95
N ALA A 95 -7.40 4.23 -14.78
CA ALA A 95 -7.37 3.90 -16.20
C ALA A 95 -6.84 2.46 -16.29
N PRO A 96 -7.60 1.50 -16.84
CA PRO A 96 -7.06 0.18 -17.05
C PRO A 96 -5.96 0.29 -18.10
N THR A 97 -4.70 0.09 -17.69
CA THR A 97 -3.57 -0.07 -18.60
C THR A 97 -3.69 -1.44 -19.26
N LEU A 98 -4.68 -1.62 -20.13
CA LEU A 98 -4.72 -2.79 -21.00
C LEU A 98 -3.58 -2.63 -22.02
N PRO A 99 -2.69 -3.63 -22.18
CA PRO A 99 -1.78 -3.65 -23.30
C PRO A 99 -2.62 -3.66 -24.58
N GLN A 100 -2.60 -2.55 -25.31
CA GLN A 100 -3.30 -2.45 -26.59
C GLN A 100 -2.73 -3.54 -27.51
N PRO A 101 -3.57 -4.45 -28.07
CA PRO A 101 -3.09 -5.39 -29.07
C PRO A 101 -2.50 -4.55 -30.21
N ARG A 102 -1.20 -4.78 -30.48
CA ARG A 102 -0.50 -4.12 -31.58
C ARG A 102 -1.27 -4.45 -32.86
N PRO A 103 -1.75 -3.46 -33.63
CA PRO A 103 -2.45 -3.76 -34.87
C PRO A 103 -1.47 -4.51 -35.78
N GLU A 104 -1.79 -5.77 -36.05
CA GLU A 104 -1.10 -6.53 -37.09
C GLU A 104 -1.40 -5.86 -38.44
N HIS A 105 -0.36 -5.27 -39.05
CA HIS A 105 -0.44 -4.86 -40.45
C HIS A 105 -0.35 -6.12 -41.31
N PRO A 106 -1.38 -6.46 -42.12
CA PRO A 106 -1.21 -7.44 -43.16
C PRO A 106 -0.32 -6.83 -44.24
N ASP A 107 0.88 -7.38 -44.40
CA ASP A 107 1.72 -7.12 -45.58
C ASP A 107 0.90 -7.46 -46.82
N ALA A 108 0.68 -6.44 -47.66
CA ALA A 108 0.08 -6.57 -48.97
C ALA A 108 1.06 -7.35 -49.87
N GLY A 109 0.63 -8.52 -50.33
CA GLY A 109 1.27 -9.25 -51.44
C GLY A 109 0.92 -8.67 -52.80
#